data_AF-A0AA45R676-F1
#
_entry.id   AF-A0AA45R676-F1
#
_cell.length_a   1.000
_cell.length_b   1.000
_cell.length_c   1.000
_cell.angle_alpha   90.00
_cell.angle_beta   90.00
_cell.angle_gamma   90.00
#
_symmetry.space_group_name_H-M   'P 1'
#
loop_
_entity.id
_entity.type
_entity.pdbx_description
1 polymer ?
#
loop_
_entity_poly.entity_id
_entity_poly.type
_entity_poly.pdbx_seq_one_letter_code
_entity_poly.pdbx_strand_id
1 'polypeptide(L)' 'MSRVHLFYKEPPTFAHLNGWRSSPHCLEDRTAAERLRDATNLLSGRSAAARRTWHIADCPGDDCGVRR' A
#
# COMPACT_ATOMS: atom_id res chain seq x y z
N MET A 1 -2.98 1.19 -20.39
CA MET A 1 -2.60 0.65 -19.07
C MET A 1 -3.55 1.23 -18.04
N SER A 2 -4.09 0.41 -17.12
CA SER A 2 -5.01 0.87 -16.08
C SER A 2 -4.22 1.19 -14.81
N ARG A 3 -4.44 2.38 -14.24
CA ARG A 3 -3.83 2.78 -12.97
C ARG A 3 -4.38 1.94 -11.82
N VAL A 4 -3.60 1.78 -10.77
CA VAL A 4 -3.97 0.99 -9.59
C VAL A 4 -3.67 1.72 -8.29
N HIS A 5 -4.46 1.44 -7.26
CA HIS A 5 -4.20 1.84 -5.89
C HIS A 5 -3.45 0.75 -5.12
N LEU A 6 -2.30 1.11 -4.57
CA LEU A 6 -1.55 0.31 -3.62
C LEU A 6 -1.76 0.85 -2.20
N PHE A 7 -2.17 0.01 -1.28
CA PHE A 7 -2.13 0.30 0.16
C PHE A 7 -1.90 -0.98 0.95
N TYR A 8 -1.54 -0.85 2.23
CA TYR A 8 -1.46 -1.99 3.14
C TYR A 8 -2.27 -1.75 4.41
N LYS A 9 -2.62 -2.87 5.07
CA LYS A 9 -3.16 -2.89 6.42
C LYS A 9 -2.19 -3.60 7.35
N GLU A 10 -2.14 -3.18 8.60
CA GLU A 10 -1.45 -3.89 9.68
C GLU A 10 -2.50 -4.28 10.74
N PRO A 11 -2.35 -5.45 11.39
CA PRO A 11 -3.23 -5.86 12.46
C PRO A 11 -3.12 -4.92 13.67
N PRO A 12 -4.10 -4.96 14.59
CA PRO A 12 -4.00 -4.32 15.89
C PRO A 12 -2.66 -4.59 16.59
N THR A 13 -2.05 -3.53 17.11
CA THR A 13 -0.84 -3.57 17.93
C THR A 13 -1.01 -2.66 19.14
N PHE A 14 -0.07 -2.72 20.09
CA PHE A 14 -0.09 -1.80 21.25
C PHE A 14 -0.04 -0.32 20.84
N ALA A 15 0.67 0.00 19.74
CA ALA A 15 0.74 1.36 19.20
C ALA A 15 -0.51 1.76 18.38
N HIS A 16 -1.21 0.77 17.81
CA HIS A 16 -2.39 0.98 16.96
C HIS A 16 -3.47 -0.05 17.32
N LEU A 17 -4.30 0.27 18.32
CA LEU A 17 -5.27 -0.67 18.89
C LEU A 17 -6.33 -1.17 17.89
N ASN A 18 -6.61 -0.41 16.83
CA ASN A 18 -7.56 -0.78 15.77
C ASN A 18 -6.86 -1.29 14.49
N GLY A 19 -5.55 -1.53 14.58
CA GLY A 19 -4.70 -1.74 13.41
C GLY A 19 -4.37 -0.44 12.71
N TRP A 20 -3.63 -0.55 11.61
CA TRP A 20 -3.23 0.59 10.80
C TRP A 20 -3.59 0.35 9.33
N ARG A 21 -3.92 1.42 8.62
CA ARG A 21 -4.11 1.41 7.16
C ARG A 21 -3.28 2.54 6.57
N SER A 22 -2.41 2.21 5.62
CA SER A 22 -1.65 3.23 4.89
C SER A 22 -2.56 4.06 3.98
N SER A 23 -2.15 5.28 3.68
CA SER A 23 -2.76 6.03 2.59
C SER A 23 -2.63 5.27 1.27
N PRO A 24 -3.63 5.32 0.38
CA PRO A 24 -3.52 4.74 -0.95
C PRO A 24 -2.54 5.52 -1.82
N HIS A 25 -1.68 4.80 -2.53
CA HIS A 25 -0.80 5.33 -3.57
C HIS A 25 -1.32 4.93 -4.94
N CYS A 26 -1.55 5.91 -5.82
CA CYS A 26 -1.90 5.61 -7.20
C CYS A 26 -0.66 5.47 -8.06
N LEU A 27 -0.63 4.39 -8.82
CA LEU A 27 0.50 3.97 -9.61
C LEU A 27 0.04 3.68 -11.03
N GLU A 28 0.97 3.86 -11.96
CA GLU A 28 0.72 3.79 -13.41
C GLU A 28 0.15 2.44 -13.84
N ASP A 29 0.61 1.37 -13.21
CA ASP A 29 0.14 0.01 -13.44
C ASP A 29 0.41 -0.90 -12.23
N ARG A 30 -0.03 -2.16 -12.36
CA ARG A 30 0.20 -3.22 -11.36
C ARG A 30 1.68 -3.52 -11.13
N THR A 31 2.52 -3.43 -12.17
CA THR A 31 3.95 -3.70 -12.07
C THR A 31 4.64 -2.68 -11.16
N ALA A 32 4.30 -1.39 -11.29
CA ALA A 32 4.77 -0.33 -10.42
C ALA A 32 4.32 -0.55 -8.97
N ALA A 33 3.08 -1.02 -8.76
CA ALA A 33 2.56 -1.37 -7.43
C ALA A 33 3.32 -2.52 -6.77
N GLU A 34 3.62 -3.58 -7.52
CA GLU A 34 4.39 -4.71 -7.02
C GLU A 34 5.84 -4.30 -6.69
N ARG A 35 6.48 -3.48 -7.54
CA ARG A 35 7.81 -2.93 -7.26
C ARG A 35 7.85 -2.08 -5.99
N LEU A 36 6.86 -1.19 -5.81
CA LEU A 36 6.80 -0.34 -4.61
C LEU A 36 6.54 -1.17 -3.34
N ARG A 37 5.67 -2.18 -3.42
CA ARG A 37 5.46 -3.16 -2.34
C ARG A 37 6.77 -3.81 -1.93
N ASP A 38 7.51 -4.35 -2.89
CA ASP A 38 8.73 -5.12 -2.64
C ASP A 38 9.84 -4.22 -2.08
N ALA A 39 10.01 -3.01 -2.63
CA ALA A 39 10.93 -2.01 -2.09
C ALA A 39 10.56 -1.60 -0.66
N THR A 40 9.27 -1.40 -0.38
CA THR A 40 8.79 -1.04 0.97
C THR A 40 9.03 -2.18 1.96
N ASN A 41 8.80 -3.43 1.57
CA ASN A 41 9.08 -4.60 2.40
C ASN A 41 10.58 -4.75 2.70
N LEU A 42 11.45 -4.50 1.72
CA LEU A 42 12.90 -4.53 1.90
C LEU A 42 13.36 -3.48 2.92
N LEU A 43 12.82 -2.26 2.85
CA LEU A 43 13.22 -1.13 3.70
C LEU A 43 12.66 -1.20 5.13
N SER A 44 11.52 -1.85 5.35
CA SER A 44 10.80 -1.78 6.64
C SER A 44 11.28 -2.79 7.70
N GLY A 45 12.19 -3.69 7.33
CA GLY A 45 12.62 -4.79 8.20
C GLY A 45 11.62 -5.94 8.25
N ARG A 46 12.12 -7.14 8.57
CA ARG A 46 11.39 -8.41 8.40
C ARG A 46 10.05 -8.45 9.16
N SER A 47 10.02 -7.98 10.41
CA SER A 47 8.81 -8.01 11.24
C SER A 47 7.72 -7.06 10.75
N ALA A 48 8.09 -5.87 10.26
CA ALA A 48 7.13 -4.92 9.70
C ALA A 48 6.63 -5.35 8.31
N ALA A 49 7.48 -6.01 7.52
CA ALA A 49 7.04 -6.59 6.24
C ALA A 49 6.04 -7.74 6.47
N ALA A 50 6.32 -8.64 7.41
CA ALA A 50 5.49 -9.83 7.67
C ALA A 50 4.07 -9.51 8.19
N ARG A 51 3.89 -8.40 8.91
CA ARG A 51 2.59 -8.00 9.46
C ARG A 51 1.67 -7.29 8.45
N ARG A 52 2.18 -6.90 7.29
CA ARG A 52 1.42 -6.10 6.31
C ARG A 52 0.64 -6.99 5.37
N THR A 53 -0.66 -6.70 5.26
CA THR A 53 -1.50 -7.23 4.19
C THR A 53 -1.63 -6.18 3.09
N TRP A 54 -1.07 -6.47 1.93
CA TRP A 54 -1.06 -5.57 0.78
C TRP A 54 -2.31 -5.72 -0.09
N HIS A 55 -2.79 -4.61 -0.63
CA HIS A 55 -3.92 -4.53 -1.53
C HIS A 55 -3.54 -3.72 -2.77
N ILE A 56 -3.79 -4.31 -3.94
CA ILE A 56 -3.70 -3.66 -5.25
C ILE A 56 -5.08 -3.74 -5.88
N ALA A 57 -5.73 -2.60 -6.07
CA ALA A 57 -7.08 -2.50 -6.63
C ALA A 57 -7.12 -1.50 -7.79
N ASP A 58 -8.09 -1.63 -8.68
CA ASP A 58 -8.27 -0.68 -9.78
C ASP A 58 -8.49 0.74 -9.26
N CYS A 59 -7.84 1.72 -9.90
CA CYS A 59 -8.03 3.12 -9.59
C CYS A 59 -9.30 3.64 -10.30
N PRO A 60 -10.32 4.14 -9.58
CA PRO A 60 -11.61 4.51 -10.17
C PRO A 60 -11.60 5.81 -11.01
N GLY A 61 -10.44 6.36 -11.38
CA GLY A 61 -10.33 7.54 -12.24
C GLY A 61 -8.95 8.21 -12.22
N ASP A 62 -8.82 9.33 -12.94
CA ASP A 62 -7.63 10.21 -12.92
C ASP A 62 -7.43 10.90 -11.56
N ASP A 63 -8.51 11.10 -10.80
CA ASP A 63 -8.51 11.68 -9.46
C ASP A 63 -8.25 10.62 -8.39
N CYS A 64 -7.00 10.18 -8.33
CA CYS A 64 -6.53 9.17 -7.38
C CYS A 64 -6.45 9.65 -5.91
N GLY A 65 -7.14 10.73 -5.52
CA GLY A 65 -7.11 11.27 -4.16
C GLY A 65 -5.73 11.76 -3.71
N VAL A 66 -4.75 11.82 -4.62
CA VAL A 66 -3.46 12.47 -4.38
C VAL A 66 -3.71 13.97 -4.48
N ARG A 67 -4.05 14.60 -3.35
CA ARG A 67 -3.95 16.07 -3.26
C ARG A 67 -2.47 16.40 -3.47
N ARG A 68 -2.18 16.97 -4.64
CA ARG A 68 -0.87 17.48 -5.03
C ARG A 68 -0.44 18.62 -4.11
#